data_AF-A0A429JZ03-F1
#
_entry.id   AF-A0A429JZ03-F1
#
_cell.length_a   1.000
_cell.length_b   1.000
_cell.length_c   1.000
_cell.angle_alpha   90.00
_cell.angle_beta   90.00
_cell.angle_gamma   90.00
#
_symmetry.space_group_name_H-M   'P 1'
#
loop_
_entity.id
_entity.type
_entity.pdbx_description
1 polymer ?
#
loop_
_entity_poly.entity_id
_entity_poly.type
_entity_poly.pdbx_seq_one_letter_code
_entity_poly.pdbx_strand_id
1 'polypeptide(L)' 'MKRYLKQIQTTTSNWTTEQDCFLIENNSLSIYELIEHLPFSEEEIRVRRAVLGLVRRDKQMKTY' A
#
# COMPACT_ATOMS: atom_id res chain seq x y z
N MET A 1 8.12 -12.88 20.84
CA MET A 1 6.97 -13.39 20.06
C MET A 1 7.08 -12.85 18.63
N LYS A 2 7.50 -13.70 17.69
CA LYS A 2 7.59 -13.34 16.26
C LYS A 2 6.17 -13.17 15.75
N ARG A 3 5.79 -11.94 15.38
CA ARG A 3 4.48 -11.63 14.80
C ARG A 3 4.45 -12.25 13.40
N TYR A 4 3.83 -13.43 13.28
CA TYR A 4 3.47 -14.00 11.99
C TYR A 4 2.40 -13.08 11.39
N LEU A 5 2.82 -12.15 10.53
CA LEU A 5 1.90 -11.45 9.65
C LEU A 5 1.23 -12.52 8.81
N LYS A 6 -0.06 -12.75 9.09
CA LYS A 6 -0.95 -13.58 8.28
C LYS A 6 -0.72 -13.17 6.84
N GLN A 7 -0.22 -14.09 6.02
CA GLN A 7 -0.25 -13.96 4.57
C GLN A 7 -1.72 -13.81 4.20
N ILE A 8 -2.14 -12.56 4.04
CA ILE A 8 -3.40 -12.22 3.41
C ILE A 8 -3.21 -12.71 1.98
N GLN A 9 -3.83 -13.84 1.66
CA GLN A 9 -3.95 -14.30 0.28
C GLN A 9 -4.72 -13.22 -0.45
N THR A 10 -3.99 -12.26 -1.04
CA THR A 10 -4.57 -11.24 -1.90
C THR A 10 -4.85 -11.91 -3.23
N THR A 11 -6.11 -12.27 -3.38
CA THR A 11 -6.81 -12.56 -4.62
C THR A 11 -6.20 -11.77 -5.77
N THR A 12 -5.54 -12.47 -6.69
CA THR A 12 -5.30 -12.11 -8.10
C THR A 12 -5.22 -10.62 -8.40
N SER A 13 -4.17 -9.98 -7.93
CA SER A 13 -3.77 -8.65 -8.36
C SER A 13 -2.26 -8.73 -8.56
N ASN A 14 -1.75 -8.29 -9.72
CA ASN A 14 -0.37 -8.49 -10.18
C ASN A 14 0.72 -7.79 -9.31
N TRP A 15 0.38 -7.46 -8.07
CA TRP A 15 1.24 -6.82 -7.09
C TRP A 15 2.23 -7.83 -6.52
N THR A 16 3.50 -7.60 -6.78
CA THR A 16 4.59 -8.36 -6.14
C THR A 16 4.87 -7.81 -4.75
N THR A 17 5.49 -8.64 -3.90
CA THR A 17 5.95 -8.22 -2.57
C THR A 17 6.87 -7.01 -2.63
N GLU A 18 7.68 -6.88 -3.68
CA GLU A 18 8.57 -5.72 -3.86
C GLU A 18 7.79 -4.43 -4.14
N GLN A 19 6.72 -4.51 -4.94
CA GLN A 19 5.86 -3.37 -5.23
C GLN A 19 5.07 -2.93 -3.99
N ASP A 20 4.63 -3.88 -3.16
CA ASP A 20 4.04 -3.58 -1.86
C ASP A 20 5.04 -2.92 -0.91
N CYS A 21 6.28 -3.43 -0.86
CA CYS A 21 7.34 -2.83 -0.05
C CYS A 21 7.61 -1.39 -0.49
N PHE A 22 7.73 -1.18 -1.80
CA PHE A 22 7.89 0.15 -2.39
C PHE A 22 6.73 1.08 -2.01
N LEU A 23 5.47 0.63 -2.09
CA LEU A 23 4.31 1.43 -1.66
C LEU A 23 4.31 1.75 -0.16
N ILE A 24 4.77 0.84 0.69
CA ILE A 24 4.84 1.05 2.14
C ILE A 24 5.93 2.06 2.48
N GLU A 25 7.13 1.89 1.90
CA GLU A 25 8.28 2.76 2.11
C GLU A 25 8.04 4.16 1.55
N ASN A 26 7.39 4.25 0.39
CA ASN A 26 7.11 5.51 -0.31
C ASN A 26 5.66 5.98 -0.12
N ASN A 27 4.98 5.56 0.96
CA ASN A 27 3.58 5.94 1.21
C ASN A 27 3.39 7.47 1.38
N SER A 28 4.45 8.19 1.75
CA SER A 28 4.46 9.65 1.82
C SER A 28 4.49 10.33 0.44
N LEU A 29 4.90 9.61 -0.61
CA LEU A 29 4.93 10.16 -1.96
C LEU A 29 3.51 10.32 -2.52
N SER A 30 3.40 11.24 -3.49
CA SER A 30 2.16 11.46 -4.21
C SER A 30 1.85 10.26 -5.11
N ILE A 31 0.58 10.06 -5.45
CA ILE A 31 0.21 8.97 -6.35
C ILE A 31 0.86 9.15 -7.74
N TYR A 32 1.06 10.39 -8.18
CA TYR A 32 1.74 10.71 -9.43
C TYR A 32 3.19 10.19 -9.47
N GLU A 33 3.93 10.28 -8.37
CA GLU A 33 5.29 9.70 -8.33
C GLU A 33 5.22 8.17 -8.24
N LEU A 34 4.22 7.63 -7.54
CA LEU A 34 4.04 6.18 -7.45
C LEU A 34 3.68 5.55 -8.81
N ILE A 35 2.89 6.21 -9.66
CA ILE A 35 2.59 5.73 -11.03
C ILE A 35 3.77 5.86 -11.99
N GLU A 36 4.75 6.73 -11.71
CA GLU A 36 5.99 6.80 -12.51
C GLU A 36 6.91 5.61 -12.23
N HIS A 37 6.92 5.13 -10.99
CA HIS A 37 7.73 3.99 -10.57
C HIS A 37 7.02 2.64 -10.70
N LEU A 38 5.70 2.62 -10.66
CA LEU A 38 4.90 1.41 -10.70
C LEU A 38 4.06 1.36 -11.97
N PRO A 39 4.01 0.23 -12.68
CA PRO A 39 3.22 0.08 -13.90
C PRO A 39 1.73 -0.15 -13.58
N PHE A 40 1.15 0.68 -12.72
CA PHE A 40 -0.24 0.60 -12.28
C PHE A 40 -0.93 1.96 -12.37
N SER A 41 -2.25 1.94 -12.48
CA SER A 41 -3.07 3.14 -12.50
C SER A 41 -3.19 3.75 -11.10
N GLU A 42 -3.49 5.05 -11.02
CA GLU A 42 -3.77 5.74 -9.74
C GLU A 42 -4.82 4.99 -8.90
N GLU A 43 -5.87 4.49 -9.53
CA GLU A 43 -6.95 3.76 -8.85
C GLU A 43 -6.44 2.45 -8.22
N GLU A 44 -5.62 1.68 -8.94
CA GLU A 44 -5.02 0.44 -8.45
C GLU A 44 -4.08 0.70 -7.26
N ILE A 45 -3.29 1.77 -7.34
CA ILE A 45 -2.41 2.21 -6.24
C ILE A 45 -3.23 2.62 -5.01
N ARG A 46 -4.33 3.36 -5.19
CA ARG A 46 -5.24 3.75 -4.09
C ARG A 46 -5.87 2.53 -3.43
N VAL A 47 -6.36 1.58 -4.23
CA VAL A 47 -6.92 0.32 -3.73
C VAL A 47 -5.85 -0.45 -2.97
N ARG A 48 -4.63 -0.57 -3.52
CA ARG A 48 -3.54 -1.29 -2.84
C ARG A 48 -3.12 -0.62 -1.54
N ARG A 49 -3.01 0.71 -1.49
CA ARG A 49 -2.75 1.47 -0.25
C ARG A 49 -3.84 1.24 0.80
N ALA A 50 -5.11 1.11 0.37
CA ALA A 50 -6.21 0.78 1.27
C ALA A 50 -6.11 -0.66 1.79
N VAL A 51 -5.77 -1.64 0.93
CA VAL A 51 -5.54 -3.05 1.29
C VAL A 51 -4.37 -3.21 2.25
N LEU A 52 -3.27 -2.49 2.02
CA LEU A 52 -2.10 -2.45 2.91
C LEU A 52 -2.36 -1.69 4.22
N GLY A 53 -3.55 -1.10 4.38
CA GLY A 53 -3.95 -0.36 5.58
C GLY A 53 -3.21 0.96 5.77
N LEU A 54 -2.52 1.46 4.74
CA LEU A 54 -1.75 2.71 4.78
C LEU A 54 -2.66 3.94 4.89
N VAL A 55 -3.86 3.87 4.30
CA VAL A 55 -4.88 4.96 4.35
C VAL A 55 -5.58 5.03 5.71
N ARG A 56 -5.66 3.91 6.45
CA ARG A 56 -6.37 3.87 7.74
C ARG A 56 -5.59 4.47 8.91
N ARG A 57 -4.25 4.57 8.81
CA ARG A 57 -3.42 5.20 9.86
C ARG A 57 -3.51 6.72 9.87
N ASP A 58 -3.67 7.37 8.72
CA ASP A 58 -3.74 8.83 8.64
C ASP A 58 -4.99 9.39 9.36
N LYS A 59 -6.10 8.65 9.29
CA LYS A 59 -7.37 9.04 9.92
C LYS A 59 -7.40 8.82 11.44
N GLN A 60 -6.58 7.92 11.99
CA GLN A 60 -6.50 7.71 13.44
C GLN A 60 -5.46 8.60 14.14
N MET A 61 -4.48 9.17 13.43
CA MET A 61 -3.51 10.11 14.03
C MET A 61 -3.94 11.59 13.98
N LYS A 62 -5.12 11.89 13.43
CA LYS A 62 -5.77 13.21 13.47
C LYS A 62 -6.94 13.27 14.45
N THR A 63 -6.92 12.47 15.51
CA THR A 63 -7.94 12.52 16.56
C THR A 63 -7.27 12.87 17.88
N TYR A 64 -7.25 14.19 18.12
CA TYR A 64 -6.94 14.96 19.34
C TYR A 64 -5.49 15.03 19.82
#